data_AF-A0A1V5IQM3-F1
#
_entry.id   AF-A0A1V5IQM3-F1
#
_cell.length_a   1.000
_cell.length_b   1.000
_cell.length_c   1.000
_cell.angle_alpha   90.00
_cell.angle_beta   90.00
_cell.angle_gamma   90.00
#
_symmetry.space_group_name_H-M   'P 1'
#
loop_
_entity.id
_entity.type
_entity.pdbx_description
1 polymer ?
#
loop_
_entity_poly.entity_id
_entity_poly.type
_entity_poly.pdbx_seq_one_letter_code
_entity_poly.pdbx_strand_id
1 'polypeptide(L)' 'MDSVARGSGVTATDARINVYNLRGQKVKSLAPDVAGRGIFSWDGTNETGNACANGIYLLGLSLDNRLVQSKRVTLLK' A
#
# COMPACT_ATOMS: atom_id res chain seq x y z
N MET A 1 13.19 -44.08 8.84
CA MET A 1 12.04 -43.93 9.75
C MET A 1 12.21 -42.63 10.52
N ASP A 2 11.82 -41.44 10.07
CA ASP A 2 11.29 -40.96 8.80
C ASP A 2 11.78 -39.53 8.60
N SER A 3 12.11 -39.23 7.34
CA SER A 3 12.36 -37.89 6.84
C SER A 3 11.01 -37.22 6.57
N VAL A 4 10.74 -36.06 7.16
CA VAL A 4 9.83 -35.07 6.57
C VAL A 4 10.42 -33.67 6.77
N ALA A 5 11.07 -33.18 5.72
CA ALA A 5 11.15 -31.77 5.40
C ALA A 5 10.21 -31.48 4.21
N ARG A 6 9.50 -30.34 4.26
CA ARG A 6 8.75 -29.56 3.22
C ARG A 6 7.40 -29.13 3.81
N GLY A 7 7.15 -27.86 4.14
CA GLY A 7 6.99 -26.69 3.24
C GLY A 7 5.49 -26.37 3.20
N SER A 8 4.97 -25.19 3.58
CA SER A 8 5.34 -23.86 3.12
C SER A 8 4.93 -22.83 4.18
N GLY A 9 5.90 -22.21 4.85
CA GLY A 9 5.64 -21.00 5.62
C GLY A 9 5.48 -19.85 4.64
N VAL A 10 4.26 -19.44 4.35
CA VAL A 10 4.03 -18.12 3.77
C VAL A 10 4.40 -17.15 4.87
N THR A 11 5.63 -16.62 4.87
CA THR A 11 5.93 -15.41 5.62
C THR A 11 4.99 -14.34 5.10
N ALA A 12 4.06 -13.87 5.93
CA ALA A 12 3.16 -12.80 5.56
C ALA A 12 4.00 -11.59 5.13
N THR A 13 3.97 -11.27 3.84
CA THR A 13 4.66 -10.10 3.29
C THR A 13 3.99 -8.85 3.85
N ASP A 14 4.74 -7.95 4.48
CA ASP A 14 4.21 -6.68 4.99
C ASP A 14 3.95 -5.75 3.80
N ALA A 15 2.71 -5.74 3.33
CA ALA A 15 2.28 -4.91 2.23
C ALA A 15 1.74 -3.56 2.73
N ARG A 16 2.25 -2.47 2.16
CA ARG A 16 1.77 -1.11 2.43
C ARG A 16 1.54 -0.33 1.15
N ILE A 17 0.45 0.41 1.11
CA ILE A 17 0.20 1.45 0.11
C ILE A 17 0.41 2.81 0.77
N ASN A 18 1.41 3.53 0.31
CA ASN A 18 1.64 4.90 0.74
C ASN A 18 1.12 5.88 -0.32
N VAL A 19 0.40 6.91 0.11
CA VAL A 19 -0.11 7.97 -0.75
C VAL A 19 0.73 9.22 -0.52
N TYR A 20 1.24 9.83 -1.60
CA TYR A 20 2.05 11.03 -1.56
C TYR A 20 1.44 12.14 -2.41
N ASN A 21 1.56 13.39 -1.96
CA ASN A 21 1.29 14.55 -2.80
C ASN A 21 2.49 14.84 -3.75
N LEU A 22 2.34 15.80 -4.66
CA LEU A 22 3.40 16.17 -5.62
C LEU A 22 4.67 16.74 -4.97
N ARG A 23 4.63 17.19 -3.71
CA ARG A 23 5.83 17.59 -2.96
C ARG A 23 6.60 16.39 -2.39
N GLY A 24 6.14 15.16 -2.64
CA GLY A 24 6.71 13.95 -2.07
C GLY A 24 6.33 13.72 -0.60
N GLN A 25 5.42 14.50 -0.04
CA GLN A 25 4.99 14.31 1.34
C GLN A 25 3.95 13.19 1.41
N LYS A 26 4.15 12.24 2.34
CA LYS A 26 3.20 11.17 2.61
C LYS A 26 1.96 11.75 3.28
N VAL A 27 0.79 11.50 2.70
CA VAL A 27 -0.51 11.98 3.21
C VAL A 27 -1.36 10.86 3.81
N LYS A 28 -1.18 9.60 3.35
CA LYS A 28 -1.88 8.42 3.88
C LYS A 28 -0.99 7.18 3.85
N SER A 29 -1.16 6.26 4.80
CA SER A 29 -0.65 4.88 4.72
C SER A 29 -1.80 3.88 4.90
N LEU A 30 -1.89 2.90 4.01
CA LEU A 30 -2.92 1.85 4.04
C LEU A 30 -2.24 0.47 4.07
N ALA A 31 -2.69 -0.41 4.95
CA ALA A 31 -2.25 -1.81 5.00
C ALA A 31 -3.34 -2.70 4.39
N PRO A 32 -3.23 -3.09 3.09
CA PRO A 32 -4.19 -4.01 2.50
C PRO A 32 -4.13 -5.37 3.18
N ASP A 33 -5.28 -6.00 3.36
CA ASP A 33 -5.34 -7.41 3.73
C ASP A 33 -4.88 -8.26 2.53
N VAL A 34 -3.77 -8.97 2.68
CA VAL A 34 -3.04 -9.67 1.60
C VAL A 34 -3.17 -11.19 1.68
N ALA A 35 -4.33 -11.70 2.10
CA ALA A 35 -4.70 -13.11 1.94
C ALA A 35 -4.96 -13.48 0.45
N GLY A 36 -3.93 -13.36 -0.41
CA GLY A 36 -3.95 -13.76 -1.83
C GLY A 36 -4.01 -12.58 -2.82
N ARG A 37 -5.13 -11.85 -2.87
CA ARG A 37 -5.28 -10.64 -3.71
C ARG A 37 -5.70 -9.46 -2.86
N GLY A 38 -4.73 -8.63 -2.47
CA GLY A 38 -4.99 -7.41 -1.72
C GLY A 38 -5.69 -6.36 -2.59
N ILE A 39 -6.89 -5.97 -2.19
CA ILE A 39 -7.59 -4.80 -2.73
C ILE A 39 -7.47 -3.69 -1.69
N PHE A 40 -7.19 -2.47 -2.14
CA PHE A 40 -7.24 -1.29 -1.29
C PHE A 40 -8.09 -0.21 -1.95
N SER A 41 -8.67 0.65 -1.13
CA SER A 41 -9.34 1.87 -1.57
C SER A 41 -8.79 3.05 -0.78
N TRP A 42 -8.60 4.17 -1.46
CA TRP A 42 -8.28 5.44 -0.83
C TRP A 42 -9.45 6.39 -1.06
N ASP A 43 -10.00 6.90 0.04
CA ASP A 43 -11.16 7.78 0.10
C ASP A 43 -10.84 9.26 -0.19
N GLY A 44 -9.58 9.57 -0.52
CA GLY A 44 -9.14 10.94 -0.75
C GLY A 44 -8.90 11.75 0.53
N THR A 45 -8.85 11.11 1.70
CA THR A 45 -8.50 11.79 2.97
C THR A 45 -7.04 11.58 3.35
N ASN A 46 -6.50 12.41 4.22
CA ASN A 46 -5.18 12.19 4.82
C ASN A 46 -5.28 11.28 6.06
N GLU A 47 -4.16 11.09 6.77
CA GLU A 47 -4.09 10.26 7.97
C GLU A 47 -5.00 10.75 9.11
N THR A 48 -5.29 12.05 9.16
CA THR A 48 -6.19 12.66 10.17
C THR A 48 -7.65 12.69 9.72
N GLY A 49 -8.00 12.07 8.59
CA GLY A 49 -9.36 12.07 8.04
C GLY A 49 -9.77 13.36 7.32
N ASN A 50 -8.87 14.33 7.18
CA ASN A 50 -9.14 15.57 6.46
C ASN A 50 -9.08 15.32 4.95
N ALA A 51 -10.03 15.90 4.21
CA ALA A 51 -10.06 15.78 2.76
C ALA A 51 -8.82 16.40 2.12
N CYS A 52 -8.17 15.63 1.24
CA CYS A 52 -7.08 16.12 0.42
C CYS A 52 -7.61 17.06 -0.68
N ALA A 53 -6.73 17.91 -1.21
CA ALA A 53 -7.05 18.81 -2.31
C ALA A 53 -7.17 18.03 -3.63
N ASN A 54 -7.94 18.57 -4.59
CA ASN A 54 -7.92 18.06 -5.96
C ASN A 54 -6.49 18.17 -6.52
N GLY A 55 -6.08 17.20 -7.33
CA GLY A 55 -4.75 17.21 -7.93
C GLY A 55 -4.16 15.83 -8.12
N ILE A 56 -2.87 15.79 -8.42
CA ILE A 56 -2.13 14.57 -8.69
C ILE A 56 -1.52 14.01 -7.40
N TYR A 57 -1.63 12.70 -7.24
CA TYR A 57 -1.03 11.94 -6.15
C TYR A 57 -0.24 10.75 -6.69
N LEU A 58 0.72 10.29 -5.88
CA LEU A 58 1.52 9.11 -6.15
C LEU A 58 1.15 8.03 -5.14
N LEU A 59 0.77 6.85 -5.63
CA LEU A 59 0.54 5.65 -4.83
C LEU A 59 1.78 4.77 -4.93
N GLY A 60 2.40 4.43 -3.80
CA GLY A 60 3.54 3.54 -3.73
C GLY A 60 3.20 2.25 -2.98
N LEU A 61 3.28 1.11 -3.68
CA LEU A 61 3.21 -0.22 -3.05
C LEU A 61 4.59 -0.61 -2.55
N SER A 62 4.67 -0.86 -1.25
CA SER A 62 5.85 -1.38 -0.58
C SER A 62 5.57 -2.79 -0.07
N LEU A 63 6.52 -3.70 -0.27
CA LEU A 63 6.53 -5.05 0.30
C LEU A 63 7.80 -5.17 1.14
N ASP A 64 7.66 -5.56 2.41
CA ASP A 64 8.77 -5.68 3.36
C ASP A 64 9.66 -4.41 3.36
N ASN A 65 8.99 -3.25 3.45
CA ASN A 65 9.58 -1.92 3.41
C ASN A 65 10.33 -1.53 2.11
N ARG A 66 10.26 -2.33 1.06
CA ARG A 66 10.81 -1.99 -0.26
C ARG A 66 9.73 -1.52 -1.20
N LEU A 67 9.90 -0.34 -1.81
CA LEU A 67 9.02 0.12 -2.89
C LEU A 67 9.17 -0.82 -4.10
N VAL A 68 8.09 -1.48 -4.49
CA VAL A 68 8.07 -2.41 -5.62
C VAL A 68 7.28 -1.89 -6.81
N GLN A 69 6.33 -0.98 -6.57
CA GLN A 69 5.54 -0.36 -7.63
C GLN A 69 5.08 1.03 -7.24
N SER A 70 4.95 1.91 -8.23
CA SER A 70 4.30 3.21 -8.10
C SER A 70 3.26 3.44 -9.19
N LYS A 71 2.20 4.18 -8.86
CA LYS A 71 1.19 4.66 -9.82
C LYS A 71 0.88 6.13 -9.56
N ARG A 72 0.70 6.90 -10.63
CA ARG A 72 0.20 8.27 -10.59
C ARG A 72 -1.31 8.26 -10.76
N VAL A 73 -2.03 8.97 -9.90
CA VAL A 73 -3.49 9.10 -9.94
C VAL A 73 -3.89 10.56 -9.82
N THR A 74 -5.06 10.91 -10.35
CA THR A 74 -5.66 12.25 -10.17
C THR A 74 -6.84 12.10 -9.22
N LEU A 75 -6.83 12.85 -8.13
CA LEU A 75 -7.98 13.01 -7.24
C LEU A 75 -8.83 14.17 -7.75
N LEU A 76 -10.07 13.84 -8.10
CA LEU A 76 -11.11 14.79 -8.49
C LEU A 76 -12.28 14.63 -7.50
N LYS A 77 -12.88 15.75 -7.11
CA LYS A 77 -14.13 15.80 -6.34
C LYS A 77 -15.30 16.06 -7.27
#